data_AF-A0A851HEU0-F1
#
_entry.id   AF-A0A851HEU0-F1
#
_cell.length_a   1.000
_cell.length_b   1.000
_cell.length_c   1.000
_cell.angle_alpha   90.00
_cell.angle_beta   90.00
_cell.angle_gamma   90.00
#
_symmetry.space_group_name_H-M   'P 1'
#
loop_
_entity.id
_entity.type
_entity.pdbx_description
1 polymer ?
#
loop_
_entity_poly.entity_id
_entity_poly.type
_entity_poly.pdbx_seq_one_letter_code
_entity_poly.pdbx_strand_id
1 'polypeptide(L)'
;MKFWLYTALRFLLFGVGFLITLFFTNSLIFAVVVGLVTGFALTYLFTPKLRKDASEDLMKALDSRKRSKTATDDAEAEDAFTHGRFADPEDLENNAEGKQDGVEDSK
;
A
#
# COMPACT_ATOMS: atom_id res chain seq x y z
N MET A 1 -16.32 1.73 -3.34
CA MET A 1 -14.98 1.67 -2.74
C MET A 1 -14.47 0.24 -2.89
N LYS A 2 -13.31 0.07 -3.51
CA LYS A 2 -12.70 -1.24 -3.76
C LYS A 2 -12.39 -1.95 -2.43
N PHE A 3 -12.26 -1.18 -1.35
CA PHE A 3 -12.23 -1.65 0.04
C PHE A 3 -13.38 -2.60 0.43
N TRP A 4 -14.64 -2.25 0.15
CA TRP A 4 -15.79 -3.09 0.52
C TRP A 4 -15.83 -4.39 -0.27
N LEU A 5 -15.47 -4.33 -1.56
CA LEU A 5 -15.39 -5.51 -2.41
C LEU A 5 -14.29 -6.47 -1.92
N TYR A 6 -13.11 -5.94 -1.60
CA TYR A 6 -11.99 -6.73 -1.07
C TYR A 6 -12.35 -7.36 0.29
N THR A 7 -12.96 -6.59 1.18
CA THR A 7 -13.37 -7.07 2.51
C THR A 7 -14.46 -8.14 2.40
N ALA A 8 -15.48 -7.91 1.56
CA ALA A 8 -16.55 -8.89 1.31
C ALA A 8 -15.98 -10.20 0.73
N LEU A 9 -15.07 -10.12 -0.24
CA LEU A 9 -14.39 -11.29 -0.80
C LEU A 9 -13.63 -12.07 0.28
N ARG A 10 -12.94 -11.36 1.19
CA ARG A 10 -12.23 -11.99 2.31
C ARG A 10 -13.16 -12.72 3.27
N PHE A 11 -14.29 -12.10 3.61
CA PHE A 11 -15.30 -12.74 4.46
C PHE A 11 -15.99 -13.92 3.78
N LEU A 12 -16.19 -13.85 2.46
CA LEU A 12 -16.76 -14.95 1.68
C LEU A 12 -15.82 -16.16 1.69
N LEU A 13 -14.53 -15.96 1.42
CA LEU A 13 -13.52 -17.03 1.44
C LEU A 13 -13.33 -17.60 2.86
N PHE A 14 -13.34 -16.73 3.88
CA PHE A 14 -13.37 -17.16 5.28
C PHE A 14 -14.59 -18.04 5.56
N GLY A 15 -15.80 -17.60 5.18
CA GLY A 15 -17.04 -18.32 5.44
C GLY A 15 -17.08 -19.69 4.77
N VAL A 16 -16.60 -19.79 3.53
CA VAL A 16 -16.47 -21.07 2.81
C VAL A 16 -15.53 -22.01 3.55
N GLY A 17 -14.30 -21.55 3.87
CA GLY A 17 -13.32 -22.37 4.60
C GLY A 17 -13.80 -22.78 6.00
N PHE A 18 -14.46 -21.86 6.71
CA PHE A 18 -15.05 -22.09 8.02
C PHE A 18 -16.14 -23.17 7.97
N LEU A 19 -17.11 -23.06 7.07
CA LEU A 19 -18.23 -24.01 6.95
C LEU A 19 -17.74 -25.41 6.56
N ILE A 20 -16.79 -25.49 5.62
CA ILE A 20 -16.16 -26.76 5.25
C ILE A 20 -15.48 -27.37 6.47
N THR A 21 -14.65 -26.61 7.18
CA THR A 21 -13.90 -27.15 8.33
C THR A 21 -14.83 -27.54 9.49
N LEU A 22 -15.88 -26.75 9.73
CA LEU A 22 -16.88 -27.03 10.76
C LEU A 22 -17.61 -28.34 10.48
N PHE A 23 -17.96 -28.60 9.21
CA PHE A 23 -18.61 -29.83 8.77
C PHE A 23 -17.78 -31.09 9.06
N PHE A 24 -16.45 -31.03 8.91
CA PHE A 24 -15.56 -32.18 9.14
C PHE A 24 -15.13 -32.35 10.59
N THR A 25 -14.91 -31.26 11.33
CA THR A 25 -14.18 -31.31 12.60
C THR A 25 -15.09 -31.16 13.82
N ASN A 26 -16.32 -30.65 13.66
CA ASN A 26 -17.24 -30.29 14.76
C ASN A 26 -16.67 -29.35 15.85
N SER A 27 -15.45 -28.83 15.65
CA SER A 27 -14.76 -27.93 16.55
C SER A 27 -14.84 -26.51 16.00
N LEU A 28 -15.57 -25.65 16.73
CA LEU A 28 -15.72 -24.24 16.38
C LEU A 28 -14.38 -23.50 16.35
N ILE A 29 -13.54 -23.68 17.38
CA ILE A 29 -12.26 -22.98 17.49
C ILE A 29 -11.35 -23.36 16.32
N PHE A 30 -11.27 -24.65 16.00
CA PHE A 30 -10.45 -25.13 14.89
C PHE A 30 -10.95 -24.59 13.54
N ALA A 31 -12.26 -24.62 13.31
CA ALA A 31 -12.86 -24.08 12.09
C ALA A 31 -12.60 -22.57 11.92
N VAL A 32 -12.66 -21.79 13.01
CA VAL A 32 -12.34 -20.35 12.98
C VAL A 32 -10.89 -20.12 12.56
N VAL A 33 -9.94 -20.84 13.16
CA VAL A 33 -8.51 -20.69 12.84
C VAL A 33 -8.24 -21.05 11.38
N VAL A 34 -8.74 -22.20 10.92
CA VAL A 34 -8.53 -22.65 9.54
C VAL A 34 -9.20 -21.69 8.55
N GLY A 35 -10.42 -21.24 8.83
CA GLY A 35 -11.11 -20.24 8.02
C GLY A 35 -10.34 -18.93 7.92
N LEU A 36 -9.80 -18.42 9.04
CA LEU A 36 -9.01 -17.18 9.06
C LEU A 36 -7.74 -17.31 8.20
N VAL A 37 -7.00 -18.40 8.37
CA VAL A 37 -5.78 -18.66 7.60
C VAL A 37 -6.09 -18.79 6.11
N THR A 38 -7.13 -19.54 5.76
CA THR A 38 -7.51 -19.78 4.36
C THR A 38 -8.00 -18.51 3.68
N GLY A 39 -8.91 -17.77 4.32
CA GLY A 39 -9.41 -16.50 3.80
C GLY A 39 -8.30 -15.47 3.65
N PHE A 40 -7.35 -15.42 4.61
CA PHE A 40 -6.18 -14.56 4.50
C PHE A 40 -5.25 -14.99 3.36
N ALA A 41 -4.88 -16.27 3.27
CA ALA A 41 -3.96 -16.78 2.26
C ALA A 41 -4.49 -16.58 0.84
N LEU A 42 -5.76 -16.92 0.59
CA LEU A 42 -6.37 -16.80 -0.72
C LEU A 42 -6.50 -15.33 -1.15
N THR A 43 -6.97 -14.45 -0.26
CA THR A 43 -6.99 -13.01 -0.60
C THR A 43 -5.60 -12.45 -0.78
N TYR A 44 -4.62 -12.86 0.01
CA TYR A 44 -3.24 -12.41 -0.12
C TYR A 44 -2.63 -12.81 -1.46
N LEU A 45 -2.87 -14.03 -1.93
CA LEU A 45 -2.29 -14.55 -3.17
C LEU A 45 -2.99 -14.02 -4.43
N PHE A 46 -4.33 -14.00 -4.45
CA PHE A 46 -5.09 -13.75 -5.68
C PHE A 46 -5.44 -12.28 -5.91
N THR A 47 -5.32 -11.41 -4.90
CA THR A 47 -5.79 -10.01 -5.02
C THR A 47 -4.73 -8.95 -4.72
N PRO A 48 -3.51 -9.03 -5.32
CA PRO A 48 -2.46 -8.04 -5.08
C PRO A 48 -2.84 -6.63 -5.54
N LYS A 49 -3.50 -6.50 -6.70
CA LYS A 49 -3.97 -5.22 -7.25
C LYS A 49 -5.11 -4.62 -6.41
N LEU A 50 -6.11 -5.45 -6.05
CA LEU A 50 -7.23 -5.05 -5.21
C LEU A 50 -6.78 -4.61 -3.81
N ARG A 51 -5.74 -5.23 -3.25
CA ARG A 51 -5.14 -4.83 -1.97
C ARG A 51 -4.54 -3.44 -2.04
N LYS A 52 -3.77 -3.12 -3.09
CA LYS A 52 -3.16 -1.80 -3.26
C LYS A 52 -4.25 -0.72 -3.33
N ASP A 53 -5.27 -0.95 -4.14
CA ASP A 53 -6.40 -0.04 -4.30
C ASP A 53 -7.23 0.10 -3.00
N ALA A 54 -7.40 -0.99 -2.25
CA ALA A 54 -8.11 -0.96 -0.97
C ALA A 54 -7.32 -0.23 0.13
N SER A 55 -5.99 -0.32 0.13
CA SER A 55 -5.13 0.44 1.04
C SER A 55 -5.20 1.94 0.76
N GLU A 56 -5.26 2.34 -0.51
CA GLU A 56 -5.42 3.74 -0.92
C GLU A 56 -6.80 4.29 -0.52
N ASP A 57 -7.87 3.52 -0.78
CA ASP A 57 -9.23 3.86 -0.33
C ASP A 57 -9.31 3.99 1.21
N LEU A 58 -8.64 3.10 1.95
CA LEU A 58 -8.57 3.13 3.42
C LEU A 58 -7.80 4.36 3.90
N MET A 59 -6.63 4.63 3.32
CA MET A 59 -5.84 5.82 3.64
C MET A 59 -6.63 7.09 3.39
N LYS A 60 -7.33 7.20 2.25
CA LYS A 60 -8.19 8.36 1.96
C LYS A 60 -9.34 8.53 2.96
N ALA A 61 -9.94 7.42 3.40
CA ALA A 61 -10.98 7.43 4.43
C ALA A 61 -10.43 7.76 5.83
N LEU A 62 -9.20 7.34 6.13
CA LEU A 62 -8.51 7.61 7.39
C LEU A 62 -7.98 9.05 7.45
N ASP A 63 -7.44 9.57 6.34
CA ASP A 63 -6.90 10.92 6.21
C ASP A 63 -8.01 11.99 6.25
N SER A 64 -9.22 11.64 5.78
CA SER A 64 -10.42 12.46 5.99
C SER A 64 -10.79 12.64 7.47
N ARG A 65 -10.26 11.80 8.38
CA ARG A 65 -10.47 11.93 9.82
C ARG A 65 -9.41 12.87 10.43
N LYS A 66 -9.58 14.18 10.14
CA LYS A 66 -8.85 15.32 10.75
C LYS A 66 -7.40 15.01 11.11
N ARG A 67 -6.50 15.11 10.12
CA ARG A 67 -5.11 15.46 10.42
C ARG A 67 -5.15 16.80 11.17
N SER A 68 -4.61 16.84 12.40
CA SER A 68 -4.45 18.08 13.15
C SER A 68 -3.70 19.06 12.26
N LYS A 69 -4.16 20.32 12.15
CA LYS A 69 -3.49 21.35 11.33
C LYS A 69 -1.98 21.43 11.61
N THR A 70 -1.57 21.16 12.85
CA THR A 70 -0.15 21.09 13.26
C THR A 70 0.62 19.95 12.56
N ALA A 71 0.01 18.77 12.42
CA ALA A 71 0.67 17.60 11.79
C ALA A 71 0.74 17.67 10.26
N THR A 72 -0.01 18.58 9.64
CA THR A 72 0.17 18.95 8.22
C THR A 72 1.23 20.05 8.06
N ASP A 73 1.25 21.03 8.97
CA ASP A 73 2.22 22.15 8.95
C ASP A 73 3.66 21.65 9.19
N ASP A 74 3.85 20.73 10.14
CA ASP A 74 5.16 20.13 10.42
C ASP A 74 5.67 19.30 9.22
N ALA A 75 4.78 18.56 8.56
CA ALA A 75 5.14 17.76 7.38
C ALA A 75 5.50 18.66 6.18
N GLU A 76 4.76 19.74 5.97
CA GLU A 76 5.04 20.71 4.90
C GLU A 76 6.34 21.50 5.18
N ALA A 77 6.64 21.80 6.44
CA ALA A 77 7.93 22.38 6.84
C ALA A 77 9.10 21.41 6.58
N GLU A 78 8.97 20.13 6.93
CA GLU A 78 10.00 19.12 6.68
C GLU A 78 10.23 18.86 5.18
N ASP A 79 9.17 18.85 4.36
CA ASP A 79 9.27 18.72 2.90
C ASP A 79 9.93 19.96 2.27
N ALA A 80 9.60 21.17 2.74
CA ALA A 80 10.20 22.42 2.26
C ALA A 80 11.72 22.50 2.52
N PHE A 81 12.20 21.93 3.63
CA PHE A 81 13.64 21.83 3.92
C PHE A 81 14.35 20.73 3.11
N THR A 82 13.61 19.75 2.60
CA THR A 82 14.15 18.58 1.89
C THR A 82 14.33 18.86 0.38
N HIS A 83 13.44 19.67 -0.22
CA HIS A 83 13.48 20.03 -1.66
C HIS A 83 14.72 20.78 -2.15
N GLY A 84 15.59 21.27 -1.27
CA GLY A 84 16.81 21.99 -1.67
C GLY A 84 18.13 21.33 -1.24
N ARG A 85 18.10 20.23 -0.47
CA ARG A 85 19.30 19.65 0.15
C ARG A 85 19.69 18.29 -0.40
N PHE A 86 18.75 17.51 -0.91
CA PHE A 86 19.03 16.25 -1.58
C PHE A 86 18.96 16.52 -3.08
N ALA A 87 20.10 16.46 -3.76
CA ALA A 87 20.11 16.47 -5.22
C ALA A 87 19.22 15.32 -5.69
N ASP A 88 18.19 15.65 -6.45
CA ASP A 88 17.36 14.65 -7.10
C ASP A 88 18.30 13.80 -7.98
N PRO A 89 18.29 12.45 -7.92
CA PRO A 89 19.15 11.64 -8.77
C PRO A 89 19.03 12.00 -10.27
N GLU A 90 17.89 12.51 -10.71
CA GLU A 90 17.71 13.01 -12.09
C GLU A 90 18.50 14.30 -12.37
N ASP A 91 18.68 15.18 -11.38
CA ASP A 91 19.49 16.41 -11.52
C ASP A 91 21.00 16.11 -11.59
N LEU A 92 21.43 15.01 -10.98
CA LEU A 92 22.81 14.52 -11.05
C LEU A 92 23.12 13.87 -12.41
N GLU A 93 22.15 13.16 -13.00
CA GLU A 93 22.29 12.52 -14.32
C GLU A 93 22.35 13.57 -15.44
N ASN A 94 21.46 14.57 -15.41
CA ASN A 94 21.45 15.67 -16.39
C ASN A 94 22.70 16.56 -16.30
N ASN A 95 23.26 16.79 -15.10
CA ASN A 95 24.54 17.52 -14.96
C ASN A 95 25.76 16.69 -15.41
N ALA A 96 25.68 15.37 -15.34
CA ALA A 96 26.76 14.49 -15.80
C ALA A 96 26.81 14.42 -17.33
N GLU A 97 25.64 14.37 -18.00
CA GLU A 97 25.55 14.40 -19.46
C GLU A 97 25.88 15.79 -20.04
N GLY A 98 25.36 16.87 -19.45
CA GLY A 98 25.63 18.24 -19.91
C GLY A 98 27.10 18.68 -19.78
N LYS A 99 27.89 18.02 -18.93
CA LYS A 99 29.33 18.30 -18.79
C LYS A 99 30.20 17.56 -19.80
N GLN A 100 29.70 16.51 -20.46
CA GLN A 100 30.42 15.83 -21.53
C GLN A 100 30.30 16.56 -22.88
N ASP A 101 29.19 17.26 -23.12
CA ASP A 101 28.94 17.97 -24.39
C ASP A 101 29.67 19.32 -24.53
N GLY A 102 30.30 19.81 -23.45
CA GLY A 102 30.94 21.14 -23.41
C GLY A 102 32.45 21.16 -23.64
N VAL A 103 33.10 20.03 -23.97
CA VAL A 103 34.58 19.95 -24.09
C VAL A 103 35.06 19.79 -25.54
N GLU A 104 34.18 19.56 -26.51
CA GLU A 104 34.56 19.42 -27.92
C GLU A 104 34.12 20.60 -28.79
N ASP A 105 34.70 21.79 -28.57
CA ASP A 105 34.93 22.72 -29.69
C ASP A 105 35.92 23.83 -29.28
N SER A 106 37.20 23.47 -29.27
CA SER A 106 38.28 24.44 -29.41
C SER A 106 39.40 23.78 -30.19
N LYS A 107 39.39 23.97 -31.51
CA LYS A 107 40.54 23.72 -32.37
C LYS A 107 40.60 24.71 -33.52
#